data_AF-A0A7X3NYL7-F1
#
_entry.id   AF-A0A7X3NYL7-F1
#
_cell.length_a   1.000
_cell.length_b   1.000
_cell.length_c   1.000
_cell.angle_alpha   90.00
_cell.angle_beta   90.00
_cell.angle_gamma   90.00
#
_symmetry.space_group_name_H-M   'P 1'
#
loop_
_entity.id
_entity.type
_entity.pdbx_description
1 polymer ?
#
loop_
_entity_poly.entity_id
_entity_poly.type
_entity_poly.pdbx_seq_one_letter_code
_entity_poly.pdbx_strand_id
1 'polypeptide(L)'
;MKYPLNERISKIRDLINSSRKQNLLIRDSTLWYMLCSCMDTIGDTEEALESFLKLDTDSSDKGRNYLRIYGALQALYVQQEAVKNLHEALKIPYTKDTALEKIRHIRIDAAGHPTNRGNKKAFNFITRVTLSAQEFHLMTLYPAKSGGKALNSKHVDISVPDLIATQKGVFEDVLNNVIETLKEEEVEHRKKFADKKLADAFQH
;
A
#
# COMPACT_ATOMS: atom_id res chain seq x y z
N MET A 1 -9.18 19.25 3.83
CA MET A 1 -9.63 17.91 3.41
C MET A 1 -8.89 16.92 4.30
N LYS A 2 -9.61 16.17 5.15
CA LYS A 2 -8.98 15.22 6.09
C LYS A 2 -8.66 13.94 5.33
N TYR A 3 -7.39 13.54 5.30
CA TYR A 3 -6.95 12.28 4.69
C TYR A 3 -7.02 11.20 5.78
N PRO A 4 -7.99 10.26 5.72
CA PRO A 4 -8.22 9.31 6.81
C PRO A 4 -6.99 8.44 7.12
N LEU A 5 -6.23 8.06 6.08
CA LEU A 5 -4.98 7.31 6.24
C LEU A 5 -3.92 8.14 6.97
N ASN A 6 -3.74 9.42 6.63
CA ASN A 6 -2.75 10.27 7.30
C ASN A 6 -3.11 10.51 8.77
N GLU A 7 -4.40 10.61 9.12
CA GLU A 7 -4.83 10.68 10.52
C GLU A 7 -4.46 9.39 11.28
N ARG A 8 -4.58 8.22 10.65
CA ARG A 8 -4.18 6.92 11.24
C ARG A 8 -2.67 6.82 11.40
N ILE A 9 -1.90 7.22 10.39
CA ILE A 9 -0.44 7.26 10.47
C ILE A 9 0.01 8.22 11.58
N SER A 10 -0.60 9.39 11.71
CA SER A 10 -0.33 10.32 12.82
C SER A 10 -0.55 9.66 14.17
N LYS A 11 -1.68 8.95 14.37
CA LYS A 11 -1.97 8.23 15.61
C LYS A 11 -0.94 7.13 15.91
N ILE A 12 -0.51 6.38 14.88
CA ILE A 12 0.56 5.38 15.04
C ILE A 12 1.85 6.08 15.47
N ARG A 13 2.20 7.20 14.82
CA ARG A 13 3.38 8.02 15.15
C ARG A 13 3.35 8.46 16.61
N ASP A 14 2.21 8.91 17.11
CA ASP A 14 2.04 9.34 18.50
C ASP A 14 2.24 8.17 19.48
N LEU A 15 1.65 6.99 19.18
CA LEU A 15 1.77 5.80 20.02
C LEU A 15 3.22 5.29 20.11
N ILE A 16 3.93 5.23 18.98
CA ILE A 16 5.31 4.73 18.95
C ILE A 16 6.33 5.71 19.54
N ASN A 17 6.01 7.03 19.53
CA ASN A 17 6.86 8.06 20.13
C ASN A 17 6.57 8.28 21.62
N SER A 18 5.66 7.51 22.23
CA SER A 18 5.57 7.46 23.68
C SER A 18 6.93 7.03 24.26
N SER A 19 7.40 7.70 25.33
CA SER A 19 8.78 7.54 25.81
C SER A 19 9.17 6.09 26.05
N ARG A 20 8.24 5.25 26.55
CA ARG A 20 8.47 3.83 26.75
C ARG A 20 8.63 3.08 25.43
N LYS A 21 7.67 3.20 24.51
CA LYS A 21 7.65 2.44 23.26
C LYS A 21 8.82 2.86 22.36
N GLN A 22 9.09 4.16 22.29
CA GLN A 22 10.23 4.69 21.55
C GLN A 22 11.56 4.12 22.05
N ASN A 23 11.79 4.12 23.37
CA ASN A 23 12.98 3.54 23.98
C ASN A 23 13.13 2.03 23.74
N LEU A 24 12.03 1.30 23.52
CA LEU A 24 12.07 -0.12 23.16
C LEU A 24 12.38 -0.31 21.68
N LEU A 25 11.77 0.49 20.80
CA LEU A 25 11.93 0.38 19.36
C LEU A 25 13.32 0.84 18.89
N ILE A 26 13.86 1.93 19.45
CA ILE A 26 15.18 2.47 19.06
C ILE A 26 16.34 1.51 19.35
N ARG A 27 16.16 0.53 20.27
CA ARG A 27 17.17 -0.51 20.54
C ARG A 27 17.50 -1.34 19.30
N ASP A 28 16.53 -1.48 18.40
CA ASP A 28 16.74 -2.02 17.06
C ASP A 28 16.62 -0.87 16.05
N SER A 29 17.74 -0.21 15.80
CA SER A 29 17.78 0.97 14.93
C SER A 29 17.32 0.64 13.50
N THR A 30 17.56 -0.58 13.02
CA THR A 30 17.09 -1.04 11.71
C THR A 30 15.56 -1.05 11.64
N LEU A 31 14.90 -1.69 12.60
CA LEU A 31 13.43 -1.72 12.63
C LEU A 31 12.84 -0.32 12.90
N TRP A 32 13.50 0.50 13.71
CA TRP A 32 13.09 1.88 13.93
C TRP A 32 13.12 2.73 12.65
N TYR A 33 14.23 2.70 11.90
CA TYR A 33 14.33 3.45 10.65
C TYR A 33 13.39 2.92 9.57
N MET A 34 13.19 1.60 9.52
CA MET A 34 12.19 0.99 8.65
C MET A 34 10.79 1.50 8.98
N LEU A 35 10.42 1.54 10.25
CA LEU A 35 9.11 2.05 10.69
C LEU A 35 8.89 3.52 10.30
N CYS A 36 9.89 4.38 10.54
CA CYS A 36 9.85 5.79 10.12
C CYS A 36 9.67 5.92 8.61
N SER A 37 10.51 5.22 7.84
CA SER A 37 10.44 5.23 6.38
C SER A 37 9.10 4.72 5.85
N CYS A 38 8.51 3.69 6.47
CA CYS A 38 7.21 3.17 6.09
C CYS A 38 6.10 4.20 6.30
N MET A 39 6.05 4.87 7.46
CA MET A 39 5.02 5.88 7.74
C MET A 39 5.11 7.06 6.76
N ASP A 40 6.31 7.55 6.48
CA ASP A 40 6.52 8.64 5.53
C ASP A 40 6.11 8.21 4.12
N THR A 41 6.53 7.01 3.69
CA THR A 41 6.14 6.45 2.39
C THR A 41 4.63 6.30 2.24
N ILE A 42 3.92 5.88 3.30
CA ILE A 42 2.45 5.77 3.26
C ILE A 42 1.81 7.14 3.06
N GLY A 43 2.31 8.18 3.76
CA GLY A 43 1.83 9.55 3.62
C GLY A 43 2.12 10.16 2.26
N ASP A 44 3.35 10.02 1.76
CA ASP A 44 3.78 10.55 0.46
C ASP A 44 2.98 9.93 -0.70
N THR A 45 2.76 8.61 -0.64
CA THR A 45 1.96 7.91 -1.65
C THR A 45 0.49 8.25 -1.55
N GLU A 46 -0.07 8.46 -0.35
CA GLU A 46 -1.43 8.94 -0.17
C GLU A 46 -1.63 10.32 -0.82
N GLU A 47 -0.68 11.24 -0.62
CA GLU A 47 -0.72 12.57 -1.23
C GLU A 47 -0.60 12.51 -2.77
N ALA A 48 0.25 11.62 -3.28
CA ALA A 48 0.38 11.39 -4.73
C ALA A 48 -0.92 10.85 -5.35
N LEU A 49 -1.58 9.88 -4.70
CA LEU A 49 -2.85 9.31 -5.16
C LEU A 49 -3.99 10.33 -5.09
N GLU A 50 -4.03 11.15 -4.06
CA GLU A 50 -4.99 12.25 -3.94
C GLU A 50 -4.80 13.31 -5.01
N SER A 51 -3.55 13.63 -5.33
CA SER A 51 -3.23 14.53 -6.45
C SER A 51 -3.69 13.93 -7.77
N PHE A 52 -3.48 12.63 -8.00
CA PHE A 52 -3.98 11.92 -9.18
C PHE A 52 -5.50 12.05 -9.36
N LEU A 53 -6.27 11.91 -8.27
CA LEU A 53 -7.73 12.01 -8.28
C LEU A 53 -8.24 13.43 -8.59
N LYS A 54 -7.50 14.47 -8.20
CA LYS A 54 -7.90 15.88 -8.36
C LYS A 54 -7.47 16.50 -9.69
N LEU A 55 -6.48 15.92 -10.35
CA LEU A 55 -5.95 16.46 -11.60
C LEU A 55 -6.98 16.37 -12.73
N ASP A 56 -7.12 17.46 -13.48
CA ASP A 56 -7.98 17.57 -14.65
C ASP A 56 -7.85 16.37 -15.60
N THR A 57 -9.00 15.78 -15.94
CA THR A 57 -9.11 14.55 -16.73
C THR A 57 -9.16 14.80 -18.23
N ASP A 58 -9.35 16.05 -18.66
CA ASP A 58 -9.52 16.45 -20.07
C ASP A 58 -8.18 16.58 -20.80
N SER A 59 -7.42 15.48 -20.84
CA SER A 59 -6.17 15.40 -21.59
C SER A 59 -6.25 14.39 -22.73
N SER A 60 -6.23 14.91 -23.96
CA SER A 60 -6.01 14.12 -25.18
C SER A 60 -4.55 13.66 -25.34
N ASP A 61 -3.64 14.17 -24.50
CA ASP A 61 -2.24 13.76 -24.47
C ASP A 61 -2.10 12.37 -23.83
N LYS A 62 -2.05 11.36 -24.71
CA LYS A 62 -1.88 9.96 -24.31
C LYS A 62 -0.57 9.72 -23.55
N GLY A 63 0.50 10.45 -23.85
CA GLY A 63 1.78 10.30 -23.15
C GLY A 63 1.66 10.69 -21.67
N ARG A 64 0.99 11.83 -21.41
CA ARG A 64 0.66 12.26 -20.05
C ARG A 64 -0.24 11.25 -19.33
N ASN A 65 -1.23 10.69 -20.03
CA ASN A 65 -2.12 9.68 -19.45
C ASN A 65 -1.36 8.41 -19.05
N TYR A 66 -0.41 7.93 -19.87
CA TYR A 66 0.47 6.82 -19.48
C TYR A 66 1.26 7.12 -18.21
N LEU A 67 1.89 8.30 -18.13
CA LEU A 67 2.65 8.69 -16.93
C LEU A 67 1.77 8.73 -15.68
N ARG A 68 0.54 9.25 -15.80
CA ARG A 68 -0.43 9.28 -14.70
C ARG A 68 -0.81 7.88 -14.23
N ILE A 69 -1.22 7.02 -15.16
CA ILE A 69 -1.63 5.65 -14.85
C ILE A 69 -0.45 4.87 -14.24
N TYR A 70 0.73 4.92 -14.84
CA TYR A 70 1.91 4.24 -14.31
C TYR A 70 2.32 4.77 -12.94
N GLY A 71 2.29 6.09 -12.74
CA GLY A 71 2.59 6.72 -11.46
C GLY A 71 1.61 6.28 -10.37
N ALA A 72 0.30 6.30 -10.64
CA ALA A 72 -0.72 5.87 -9.68
C ALA A 72 -0.62 4.38 -9.34
N LEU A 73 -0.44 3.51 -10.35
CA LEU A 73 -0.24 2.08 -10.11
C LEU A 73 1.03 1.81 -9.29
N GLN A 74 2.10 2.57 -9.52
CA GLN A 74 3.32 2.46 -8.74
C GLN A 74 3.13 2.95 -7.30
N ALA A 75 2.44 4.07 -7.10
CA ALA A 75 2.13 4.60 -5.76
C ALA A 75 1.28 3.61 -4.97
N LEU A 76 0.25 3.00 -5.57
CA LEU A 76 -0.55 1.93 -4.94
C LEU A 76 0.33 0.78 -4.45
N TYR A 77 1.24 0.30 -5.31
CA TYR A 77 2.17 -0.79 -4.96
C TYR A 77 3.12 -0.41 -3.83
N VAL A 78 3.76 0.77 -3.91
CA VAL A 78 4.71 1.23 -2.90
C VAL A 78 4.02 1.41 -1.54
N GLN A 79 2.79 1.93 -1.53
CA GLN A 79 2.00 2.07 -0.31
C GLN A 79 1.68 0.69 0.31
N GLN A 80 1.35 -0.34 -0.49
CA GLN A 80 1.18 -1.72 -0.02
C GLN A 80 2.44 -2.30 0.63
N GLU A 81 3.60 -2.13 0.00
CA GLU A 81 4.86 -2.62 0.58
C GLU A 81 5.19 -1.89 1.88
N ALA A 82 4.95 -0.59 1.96
CA ALA A 82 5.16 0.19 3.18
C ALA A 82 4.23 -0.27 4.33
N VAL A 83 2.95 -0.53 4.08
CA VAL A 83 2.03 -1.07 5.09
C VAL A 83 2.47 -2.45 5.57
N LYS A 84 2.90 -3.33 4.66
CA LYS A 84 3.41 -4.66 5.02
C LYS A 84 4.69 -4.58 5.86
N ASN A 85 5.64 -3.72 5.49
CA ASN A 85 6.89 -3.55 6.23
C ASN A 85 6.66 -2.85 7.58
N LEU A 86 5.64 -2.00 7.69
CA LEU A 86 5.23 -1.42 8.97
C LEU A 86 4.79 -2.50 9.96
N HIS A 87 4.07 -3.53 9.50
CA HIS A 87 3.70 -4.68 10.33
C HIS A 87 4.92 -5.46 10.80
N GLU A 88 5.86 -5.70 9.88
CA GLU A 88 7.14 -6.36 10.21
C GLU A 88 7.93 -5.58 11.26
N ALA A 89 8.06 -4.26 11.10
CA ALA A 89 8.77 -3.39 12.04
C ALA A 89 8.15 -3.41 13.44
N LEU A 90 6.82 -3.45 13.50
CA LEU A 90 6.07 -3.51 14.76
C LEU A 90 5.92 -4.93 15.32
N LYS A 91 6.36 -5.95 14.57
CA LYS A 91 6.16 -7.38 14.89
C LYS A 91 4.68 -7.75 15.06
N ILE A 92 3.81 -7.08 14.31
CA ILE A 92 2.38 -7.35 14.25
C ILE A 92 2.11 -8.24 13.02
N PRO A 93 1.35 -9.34 13.13
CA PRO A 93 1.06 -10.20 11.98
C PRO A 93 0.32 -9.44 10.87
N TYR A 94 0.82 -9.55 9.63
CA TYR A 94 0.15 -9.01 8.45
C TYR A 94 -0.67 -10.10 7.75
N THR A 95 -1.96 -9.86 7.57
CA THR A 95 -2.84 -10.74 6.79
C THR A 95 -2.94 -10.23 5.36
N LYS A 96 -2.68 -11.11 4.39
CA LYS A 96 -2.83 -10.75 2.98
C LYS A 96 -4.30 -10.55 2.63
N ASP A 97 -4.58 -9.48 1.90
CA ASP A 97 -5.91 -9.18 1.38
C ASP A 97 -6.01 -9.48 -0.12
N THR A 98 -7.12 -10.11 -0.52
CA THR A 98 -7.31 -10.55 -1.92
C THR A 98 -7.55 -9.40 -2.88
N ALA A 99 -8.11 -8.28 -2.44
CA ALA A 99 -8.30 -7.09 -3.26
C ALA A 99 -6.95 -6.39 -3.51
N LEU A 100 -6.10 -6.30 -2.48
CA LEU A 100 -4.74 -5.77 -2.63
C LEU A 100 -3.89 -6.61 -3.61
N GLU A 101 -3.97 -7.95 -3.52
CA GLU A 101 -3.30 -8.84 -4.47
C GLU A 101 -3.79 -8.64 -5.91
N LYS A 102 -5.10 -8.40 -6.12
CA LYS A 102 -5.64 -8.06 -7.45
C LYS A 102 -5.04 -6.76 -7.98
N ILE A 103 -4.96 -5.72 -7.15
CA ILE A 103 -4.33 -4.42 -7.51
C ILE A 103 -2.86 -4.65 -7.89
N ARG A 104 -2.13 -5.45 -7.12
CA ARG A 104 -0.73 -5.82 -7.38
C ARG A 104 -0.59 -6.51 -8.74
N HIS A 105 -1.48 -7.45 -9.05
CA HIS A 105 -1.48 -8.12 -10.34
C HIS A 105 -1.77 -7.17 -11.51
N ILE A 106 -2.74 -6.27 -11.37
CA ILE A 106 -3.03 -5.23 -12.37
C ILE A 106 -1.78 -4.36 -12.62
N ARG A 107 -1.11 -3.88 -11.57
CA ARG A 107 0.15 -3.10 -11.71
C ARG A 107 1.22 -3.90 -12.44
N ILE A 108 1.43 -5.16 -12.06
CA ILE A 108 2.45 -6.00 -12.71
C ILE A 108 2.09 -6.21 -14.18
N ASP A 109 0.83 -6.48 -14.50
CA ASP A 109 0.41 -6.74 -15.87
C ASP A 109 0.47 -5.48 -16.74
N ALA A 110 0.06 -4.32 -16.22
CA ALA A 110 0.03 -3.08 -16.96
C ALA A 110 1.41 -2.38 -17.08
N ALA A 111 2.21 -2.39 -16.01
CA ALA A 111 3.39 -1.52 -15.90
C ALA A 111 4.69 -2.24 -15.46
N GLY A 112 4.60 -3.47 -14.92
CA GLY A 112 5.78 -4.18 -14.41
C GLY A 112 6.41 -5.15 -15.41
N HIS A 113 5.62 -6.11 -15.89
CA HIS A 113 6.04 -7.17 -16.80
C HIS A 113 5.05 -7.36 -17.96
N PRO A 114 4.61 -6.29 -18.66
CA PRO A 114 3.64 -6.42 -19.73
C PRO A 114 4.14 -7.31 -20.88
N THR A 115 5.44 -7.35 -21.14
CA THR A 115 6.03 -8.04 -22.30
C THR A 115 6.52 -9.46 -22.03
N ASN A 116 6.47 -9.95 -20.78
CA ASN A 116 7.01 -11.27 -20.42
C ASN A 116 6.35 -11.87 -19.16
N ARG A 117 5.02 -11.79 -19.05
CA ARG A 117 4.33 -12.29 -17.86
C ARG A 117 4.45 -13.82 -17.79
N GLY A 118 4.96 -14.31 -16.65
CA GLY A 118 5.07 -15.74 -16.36
C GLY A 118 6.04 -16.51 -17.26
N ASN A 119 7.09 -15.86 -17.79
CA ASN A 119 8.06 -16.42 -18.75
C ASN A 119 7.40 -16.78 -20.10
N LYS A 120 7.00 -15.74 -20.84
CA LYS A 120 6.33 -15.79 -22.16
C LYS A 120 4.97 -16.49 -22.17
N LYS A 121 4.32 -16.61 -21.02
CA LYS A 121 2.97 -17.20 -20.90
C LYS A 121 1.86 -16.22 -21.26
N ALA A 122 2.09 -14.92 -21.08
CA ALA A 122 1.14 -13.87 -21.41
C ALA A 122 1.82 -12.56 -21.80
N PHE A 123 1.14 -11.78 -22.63
CA PHE A 123 1.55 -10.46 -23.10
C PHE A 123 0.41 -9.47 -22.89
N ASN A 124 0.67 -8.38 -22.17
CA ASN A 124 -0.33 -7.42 -21.77
C ASN A 124 -0.15 -6.10 -22.53
N PHE A 125 -1.28 -5.47 -22.85
CA PHE A 125 -1.34 -4.22 -23.61
C PHE A 125 -2.37 -3.30 -22.97
N ILE A 126 -1.95 -2.08 -22.63
CA ILE A 126 -2.89 -0.99 -22.41
C ILE A 126 -3.41 -0.54 -23.78
N THR A 127 -4.71 -0.68 -24.01
CA THR A 127 -5.32 -0.30 -25.28
C THR A 127 -5.37 1.22 -25.39
N ARG A 128 -4.60 1.80 -26.32
CA ARG A 128 -4.44 3.26 -26.44
C ARG A 128 -5.76 4.00 -26.74
N VAL A 129 -6.69 3.35 -27.45
CA VAL A 129 -7.97 3.97 -27.82
C VAL A 129 -8.82 4.27 -26.58
N THR A 130 -8.80 3.39 -25.58
CA THR A 130 -9.54 3.52 -24.32
C THR A 130 -8.78 4.25 -23.22
N LEU A 131 -7.47 4.53 -23.41
CA LEU A 131 -6.65 5.18 -22.38
C LEU A 131 -7.14 6.60 -22.10
N SER A 132 -7.64 6.84 -20.89
CA SER A 132 -7.96 8.16 -20.35
C SER A 132 -6.97 8.53 -19.24
N ALA A 133 -7.18 9.69 -18.61
CA ALA A 133 -6.37 10.13 -17.48
C ALA A 133 -6.52 9.23 -16.23
N GLN A 134 -7.60 8.45 -16.14
CA GLN A 134 -7.98 7.68 -14.94
C GLN A 134 -8.32 6.22 -15.23
N GLU A 135 -8.60 5.88 -16.48
CA GLU A 135 -9.10 4.56 -16.87
C GLU A 135 -8.35 4.03 -18.08
N PHE A 136 -8.32 2.72 -18.21
CA PHE A 136 -7.80 2.06 -19.39
C PHE A 136 -8.33 0.65 -19.53
N HIS A 137 -8.34 0.15 -20.76
CA HIS A 137 -8.61 -1.25 -21.05
C HIS A 137 -7.31 -2.04 -21.14
N LEU A 138 -7.20 -3.09 -20.32
CA LEU A 138 -6.08 -4.02 -20.31
C LEU A 138 -6.42 -5.26 -21.13
N MET A 139 -5.71 -5.43 -22.25
CA MET A 139 -5.80 -6.63 -23.07
C MET A 139 -4.63 -7.56 -22.76
N THR A 140 -4.92 -8.81 -22.45
CA THR A 140 -3.92 -9.88 -22.27
C THR A 140 -4.05 -10.90 -23.39
N LEU A 141 -2.95 -11.19 -24.07
CA LEU A 141 -2.84 -12.23 -25.09
C LEU A 141 -2.12 -13.45 -24.53
N TYR A 142 -2.69 -14.63 -24.76
CA TYR A 142 -2.11 -15.92 -24.39
C TYR A 142 -1.67 -16.67 -25.65
N PRO A 143 -0.37 -16.99 -25.78
CA PRO A 143 0.11 -17.79 -26.91
C PRO A 143 -0.58 -19.15 -26.95
N ALA A 144 -0.89 -19.61 -28.16
CA ALA A 144 -1.34 -20.98 -28.35
C ALA A 144 -0.22 -21.95 -27.93
N LYS A 145 -0.60 -23.07 -27.31
CA LYS A 145 0.32 -24.21 -27.16
C LYS A 145 0.67 -24.72 -28.57
N SER A 146 1.91 -25.13 -28.80
CA SER A 146 2.40 -25.60 -30.11
C SER A 146 1.39 -26.50 -30.81
N GLY A 147 0.93 -26.10 -32.00
CA GLY A 147 -0.04 -26.83 -32.83
C GLY A 147 -1.50 -26.36 -32.73
N GLY A 148 -1.84 -25.42 -31.84
CA GLY A 148 -3.21 -24.92 -31.68
C GLY A 148 -3.54 -23.68 -32.53
N LYS A 149 -4.73 -23.63 -33.13
CA LYS A 149 -5.32 -22.41 -33.73
C LYS A 149 -6.21 -21.71 -32.70
N ALA A 150 -5.66 -20.70 -32.03
CA ALA A 150 -6.31 -19.45 -31.58
C ALA A 150 -5.43 -18.78 -30.51
N LEU A 151 -5.14 -17.48 -30.67
CA LEU A 151 -4.71 -16.65 -29.55
C LEU A 151 -5.94 -16.42 -28.66
N ASN A 152 -5.91 -16.94 -27.44
CA ASN A 152 -6.91 -16.55 -26.45
C ASN A 152 -6.57 -15.14 -25.96
N SER A 153 -7.60 -14.33 -25.75
CA SER A 153 -7.44 -12.99 -25.19
C SER A 153 -8.37 -12.78 -24.01
N LYS A 154 -7.88 -12.01 -23.03
CA LYS A 154 -8.64 -11.50 -21.89
C LYS A 154 -8.65 -9.98 -21.97
N HIS A 155 -9.78 -9.39 -21.60
CA HIS A 155 -10.09 -7.97 -21.73
C HIS A 155 -10.67 -7.52 -20.40
N VAL A 156 -10.09 -6.47 -19.80
CA VAL A 156 -10.51 -5.95 -18.49
C VAL A 156 -10.45 -4.44 -18.51
N ASP A 157 -11.57 -3.79 -18.20
CA ASP A 157 -11.60 -2.37 -17.95
C ASP A 157 -11.11 -2.07 -16.53
N ILE A 158 -10.21 -1.09 -16.42
CA ILE A 158 -9.56 -0.72 -15.17
C ILE A 158 -9.85 0.75 -14.89
N SER A 159 -10.53 1.00 -13.77
CA SER A 159 -10.67 2.32 -13.15
C SER A 159 -9.63 2.48 -12.04
N VAL A 160 -8.64 3.33 -12.24
CA VAL A 160 -7.64 3.62 -11.19
C VAL A 160 -8.26 4.27 -9.96
N PRO A 161 -9.26 5.18 -10.07
CA PRO A 161 -10.01 5.67 -8.91
C PRO A 161 -10.62 4.53 -8.07
N ASP A 162 -11.18 3.50 -8.70
CA ASP A 162 -11.76 2.37 -7.97
C ASP A 162 -10.69 1.54 -7.25
N LEU A 163 -9.51 1.36 -7.87
CA LEU A 163 -8.37 0.70 -7.21
C LEU A 163 -7.92 1.49 -5.98
N ILE A 164 -7.85 2.82 -6.10
CA ILE A 164 -7.49 3.73 -4.99
C ILE A 164 -8.51 3.61 -3.86
N ALA A 165 -9.81 3.73 -4.16
CA ALA A 165 -10.87 3.63 -3.17
C ALA A 165 -10.86 2.26 -2.46
N THR A 166 -10.69 1.18 -3.23
CA THR A 166 -10.59 -0.19 -2.70
C THR A 166 -9.42 -0.33 -1.74
N GLN A 167 -8.22 0.11 -2.13
CA GLN A 167 -7.03 0.04 -1.29
C GLN A 167 -7.17 0.87 -0.02
N LYS A 168 -7.71 2.09 -0.13
CA LYS A 168 -7.96 2.94 1.04
C LYS A 168 -8.87 2.27 2.05
N GLY A 169 -9.99 1.71 1.59
CA GLY A 169 -10.91 0.97 2.46
C GLY A 169 -10.20 -0.16 3.23
N VAL A 170 -9.42 -0.99 2.53
CA VAL A 170 -8.66 -2.07 3.18
C VAL A 170 -7.61 -1.53 4.16
N PHE A 171 -6.90 -0.46 3.81
CA PHE A 171 -5.88 0.13 4.68
C PHE A 171 -6.44 0.82 5.91
N GLU A 172 -7.65 1.36 5.84
CA GLU A 172 -8.30 1.90 7.02
C GLU A 172 -8.51 0.83 8.09
N ASP A 173 -8.95 -0.36 7.70
CA ASP A 173 -9.15 -1.48 8.60
C ASP A 173 -7.82 -2.02 9.12
N VAL A 174 -6.85 -2.22 8.23
CA VAL A 174 -5.51 -2.70 8.58
C VAL A 174 -4.80 -1.77 9.57
N LEU A 175 -4.81 -0.46 9.32
CA LEU A 175 -4.17 0.51 10.21
C LEU A 175 -4.94 0.70 11.52
N ASN A 176 -6.26 0.51 11.53
CA ASN A 176 -7.03 0.46 12.78
C ASN A 176 -6.58 -0.70 13.66
N ASN A 177 -6.41 -1.88 13.09
CA ASN A 177 -5.94 -3.05 13.85
C ASN A 177 -4.55 -2.83 14.44
N VAL A 178 -3.65 -2.15 13.72
CA VAL A 178 -2.34 -1.75 14.25
C VAL A 178 -2.50 -0.79 15.43
N ILE A 179 -3.35 0.24 15.30
CA ILE A 179 -3.60 1.22 16.37
C ILE A 179 -4.14 0.53 17.62
N GLU A 180 -5.13 -0.37 17.48
CA GLU A 180 -5.71 -1.07 18.63
C GLU A 180 -4.70 -2.01 19.28
N THR A 181 -3.92 -2.78 18.50
CA THR A 181 -2.82 -3.61 19.03
C THR A 181 -1.83 -2.78 19.86
N LEU A 182 -1.41 -1.62 19.35
CA LEU A 182 -0.47 -0.74 20.07
C LEU A 182 -1.06 -0.17 21.36
N LYS A 183 -2.37 0.14 21.38
CA LYS A 183 -3.06 0.59 22.60
C LYS A 183 -3.19 -0.53 23.63
N GLU A 184 -3.55 -1.74 23.18
CA GLU A 184 -3.68 -2.90 24.05
C GLU A 184 -2.36 -3.22 24.75
N GLU A 185 -1.25 -3.25 24.01
CA GLU A 185 0.10 -3.43 24.59
C GLU A 185 0.43 -2.39 25.67
N GLU A 186 0.01 -1.13 25.47
CA GLU A 186 0.23 -0.06 26.43
C GLU A 186 -0.65 -0.23 27.68
N VAL A 187 -1.91 -0.64 27.52
CA VAL A 187 -2.82 -0.93 28.63
C VAL A 187 -2.32 -2.14 29.44
N GLU A 188 -1.89 -3.21 28.78
CA GLU A 188 -1.34 -4.40 29.43
C GLU A 188 -0.06 -4.08 30.21
N HIS A 189 0.82 -3.26 29.63
CA HIS A 189 2.00 -2.78 30.33
C HIS A 189 1.60 -1.98 31.58
N ARG A 190 0.68 -1.00 31.46
CA ARG A 190 0.22 -0.21 32.62
C ARG A 190 -0.36 -1.09 33.73
N LYS A 191 -1.17 -2.10 33.39
CA LYS A 191 -1.71 -3.06 34.35
C LYS A 191 -0.59 -3.86 35.04
N LYS A 192 0.38 -4.37 34.29
CA LYS A 192 1.51 -5.16 34.83
C LYS A 192 2.39 -4.39 35.82
N PHE A 193 2.45 -3.07 35.69
CA PHE A 193 3.30 -2.20 36.53
C PHE A 193 2.49 -1.31 37.48
N ALA A 194 1.17 -1.48 37.58
CA ALA A 194 0.30 -0.66 38.42
C ALA A 194 0.67 -0.75 39.91
N ASP A 195 1.12 -1.91 40.37
CA ASP A 195 1.44 -2.17 41.79
C ASP A 195 2.92 -1.90 42.15
N LYS A 196 3.75 -1.49 41.18
CA LYS A 196 5.16 -1.16 41.44
C LYS A 196 5.28 0.32 41.76
N LYS A 197 5.51 0.66 43.03
CA LYS A 197 5.77 2.04 43.44
C LYS A 197 7.08 2.51 42.82
N LEU A 198 7.09 3.72 42.24
CA LEU A 198 8.30 4.39 41.75
C LEU A 198 9.40 4.46 42.81
N ALA A 199 9.03 4.53 44.09
CA ALA A 199 9.97 4.55 45.23
C ALA A 199 10.84 3.28 45.33
N ASP A 200 10.36 2.13 44.86
CA ASP A 200 11.12 0.87 44.91
C ASP A 200 12.12 0.75 43.76
N ALA A 201 12.04 1.62 42.74
CA ALA A 201 12.95 1.65 41.59
C ALA A 201 14.15 2.59 41.77
N PHE A 202 14.17 3.40 42.83
CA PHE A 202 15.22 4.38 43.12
C PHE A 202 15.88 4.18 44.50
N GLN A 203 15.81 2.99 45.09
CA GLN A 203 16.54 2.68 46.32
C GLN A 203 18.05 2.58 46.04
N HIS A 204 18.75 3.71 46.22
CA HIS A 204 20.17 3.80 46.53
C HIS A 204 20.32 4.58 47.83
#